data_AF-A0AAV3XIR8-F1
#
_entry.id   AF-A0AAV3XIR8-F1
#
_cell.length_a   1.000
_cell.length_b   1.000
_cell.length_c   1.000
_cell.angle_alpha   90.00
_cell.angle_beta   90.00
_cell.angle_gamma   90.00
#
_symmetry.space_group_name_H-M   'P 1'
#
loop_
_entity.id
_entity.type
_entity.pdbx_description
1 polymer ?
#
loop_
_entity_poly.entity_id
_entity_poly.type
_entity_poly.pdbx_seq_one_letter_code
_entity_poly.pdbx_strand_id
1 'polypeptide(L)'
;MWVVYHILLLDEFNAAVVQRPRLGIFGWQQNYLLIGLPLMQALSQSQFRAVLAHELGHLSGNHSRFAGWIYRLGITWYQILERLQREQGGSSFIFDSFFNWYAPFFNAYSFVLAPMDEYEADRCAAELAGAKNAAEALINVEVKARFLESSFWPDVLKQVQHQIEPPATTYTRMFTALETAGNSEFATKWLQQALAEKTNNADTHPCLSDRLTALGYSQANQQKLTLPPPVKTSAAQQLLGDVLNELTACFNNNWKQANDTPWRQRYAYVQESLQKLQSLPEKAQKQPLTNEEAWNRACWTAEFKGQEVALPLFKEILETQPSHAAANYAFGQILLQKDDEIGIVCIEKAMKSQPDYVIDGCYLIYFCMKNKK
;
A
#
# COMPACT_ATOMS: atom_id res chain seq x y z
N MET A 1 5.24 -32.46 -17.50
CA MET A 1 6.39 -31.84 -16.79
C MET A 1 6.52 -30.42 -17.32
N TRP A 2 6.11 -29.43 -16.52
CA TRP A 2 6.08 -28.04 -16.95
C TRP A 2 7.46 -27.41 -16.79
N VAL A 3 7.95 -26.73 -17.83
CA VAL A 3 9.24 -26.05 -17.80
C VAL A 3 8.98 -24.55 -17.71
N VAL A 4 9.57 -23.90 -16.69
CA VAL A 4 9.66 -22.44 -16.61
C VAL A 4 10.80 -22.02 -17.53
N TYR A 5 10.51 -21.14 -18.50
CA TYR A 5 11.50 -20.76 -19.51
C TYR A 5 12.26 -19.49 -19.13
N HIS A 6 11.63 -18.59 -18.37
CA HIS A 6 12.22 -17.32 -17.98
C HIS A 6 11.82 -16.96 -16.55
N ILE A 7 12.79 -16.47 -15.78
CA ILE A 7 12.60 -15.90 -14.45
C ILE A 7 12.89 -14.41 -14.56
N LEU A 8 11.93 -13.57 -14.16
CA LEU A 8 12.08 -12.11 -14.13
C LEU A 8 12.04 -11.64 -12.69
N LEU A 9 13.07 -10.92 -12.27
CA LEU A 9 13.11 -10.27 -10.97
C LEU A 9 12.42 -8.90 -11.03
N LEU A 10 11.50 -8.66 -10.10
CA LEU A 10 10.71 -7.45 -9.99
C LEU A 10 10.94 -6.73 -8.67
N ASP A 11 10.59 -5.45 -8.65
CA ASP A 11 10.67 -4.52 -7.53
C ASP A 11 9.45 -4.56 -6.59
N GLU A 12 8.43 -5.33 -6.97
CA GLU A 12 7.20 -5.57 -6.22
C GLU A 12 7.36 -6.62 -5.13
N PHE A 13 6.54 -6.55 -4.08
CA PHE A 13 6.48 -7.54 -3.01
C PHE A 13 5.51 -8.67 -3.39
N ASN A 14 5.83 -9.42 -4.45
CA ASN A 14 4.90 -10.33 -5.12
C ASN A 14 5.64 -11.46 -5.86
N ALA A 15 5.00 -12.62 -6.08
CA ALA A 15 5.40 -13.63 -7.06
C ALA A 15 4.18 -14.03 -7.90
N ALA A 16 4.38 -14.24 -9.20
CA ALA A 16 3.30 -14.67 -10.09
C ALA A 16 3.85 -15.50 -11.26
N VAL A 17 3.03 -16.37 -11.83
CA VAL A 17 3.35 -17.01 -13.11
C VAL A 17 2.47 -16.44 -14.22
N VAL A 18 3.07 -16.13 -15.37
CA VAL A 18 2.36 -15.63 -16.54
C VAL A 18 2.64 -16.54 -17.73
N GLN A 19 1.57 -16.93 -18.43
CA GLN A 19 1.66 -17.69 -19.66
C GLN A 19 1.52 -16.74 -20.86
N ARG A 20 2.50 -16.77 -21.77
CA ARG A 20 2.43 -16.05 -23.04
C ARG A 20 2.26 -17.04 -24.20
N PRO A 21 1.17 -16.95 -24.98
CA PRO A 21 1.01 -17.77 -26.18
C PRO A 21 1.97 -17.29 -27.27
N ARG A 22 2.79 -18.19 -27.82
CA ARG A 22 3.80 -17.83 -28.84
C ARG A 22 3.27 -17.93 -30.28
N LEU A 23 2.24 -18.73 -30.54
CA LEU A 23 1.71 -19.04 -31.89
C LEU A 23 0.18 -19.22 -31.86
N GLY A 24 -0.56 -18.17 -31.50
CA GLY A 24 -2.03 -18.19 -31.50
C GLY A 24 -2.64 -19.31 -30.63
N ILE A 25 -3.88 -19.70 -30.93
CA ILE A 25 -4.69 -20.68 -30.17
C ILE A 25 -4.13 -22.11 -30.17
N PHE A 26 -3.11 -22.40 -31.00
CA PHE A 26 -2.51 -23.73 -31.18
C PHE A 26 -1.01 -23.79 -30.79
N GLY A 27 -0.47 -22.72 -30.20
CA GLY A 27 0.96 -22.61 -29.90
C GLY A 27 1.36 -23.07 -28.50
N TRP A 28 2.61 -23.52 -28.36
CA TRP A 28 3.28 -23.77 -27.08
C TRP A 28 3.23 -22.52 -26.18
N GLN A 29 2.84 -22.70 -24.91
CA GLN A 29 2.83 -21.63 -23.91
C GLN A 29 4.25 -21.43 -23.34
N GLN A 30 4.72 -20.19 -23.31
CA GLN A 30 5.93 -19.84 -22.56
C GLN A 30 5.54 -19.36 -21.17
N ASN A 31 6.02 -20.07 -20.15
CA ASN A 31 5.80 -19.72 -18.75
C ASN A 31 6.92 -18.76 -18.28
N TYR A 32 6.51 -17.60 -17.79
CA TYR A 32 7.35 -16.61 -17.13
C TYR A 32 7.06 -16.64 -15.63
N LEU A 33 8.09 -16.86 -14.83
CA LEU A 33 8.00 -16.73 -13.37
C LEU A 33 8.46 -15.33 -12.99
N LEU A 34 7.53 -14.51 -12.50
CA LEU A 34 7.78 -13.17 -11.99
C LEU A 34 8.04 -13.29 -10.49
N ILE A 35 9.18 -12.80 -10.02
CA ILE A 35 9.58 -12.92 -8.62
C ILE A 35 10.04 -11.57 -8.10
N GLY A 36 9.35 -11.06 -7.09
CA GLY A 36 9.75 -9.90 -6.33
C GLY A 36 11.02 -10.17 -5.55
N LEU A 37 12.09 -9.40 -5.79
CA LEU A 37 13.29 -9.46 -4.97
C LEU A 37 13.01 -9.13 -3.48
N PRO A 38 12.18 -8.12 -3.15
CA PRO A 38 11.73 -7.88 -1.77
C PRO A 38 11.04 -9.09 -1.14
N LEU A 39 10.22 -9.83 -1.90
CA LEU A 39 9.53 -11.02 -1.41
C LEU A 39 10.52 -12.15 -1.10
N MET A 40 11.50 -12.39 -1.97
CA MET A 40 12.57 -13.36 -1.72
C MET A 40 13.40 -12.99 -0.48
N GLN A 41 13.62 -11.70 -0.24
CA GLN A 41 14.35 -11.22 0.92
C GLN A 41 13.54 -11.40 2.22
N ALA A 42 12.22 -11.32 2.14
CA ALA A 42 11.33 -11.42 3.29
C ALA A 42 11.09 -12.84 3.80
N LEU A 43 11.31 -13.87 2.99
CA LEU A 43 10.93 -15.25 3.31
C LEU A 43 12.15 -16.14 3.47
N SER A 44 12.04 -17.18 4.31
CA SER A 44 13.02 -18.28 4.29
C SER A 44 12.89 -19.09 3.00
N GLN A 45 13.89 -19.89 2.63
CA GLN A 45 13.80 -20.72 1.42
C GLN A 45 12.60 -21.67 1.44
N SER A 46 12.24 -22.25 2.60
CA SER A 46 11.07 -23.12 2.72
C SER A 46 9.74 -22.36 2.58
N GLN A 47 9.65 -21.15 3.15
CA GLN A 47 8.47 -20.29 3.00
C GLN A 47 8.34 -19.80 1.54
N PHE A 48 9.44 -19.40 0.91
CA PHE A 48 9.47 -19.00 -0.49
C PHE A 48 9.10 -20.16 -1.43
N ARG A 49 9.56 -21.38 -1.13
CA ARG A 49 9.12 -22.60 -1.83
C ARG A 49 7.62 -22.82 -1.70
N ALA A 50 7.01 -22.53 -0.55
CA ALA A 50 5.57 -22.60 -0.38
C ALA A 50 4.84 -21.60 -1.30
N VAL A 51 5.33 -20.36 -1.38
CA VAL A 51 4.78 -19.35 -2.31
C VAL A 51 4.90 -19.81 -3.76
N LEU A 52 6.07 -20.30 -4.19
CA LEU A 52 6.24 -20.81 -5.55
C LEU A 52 5.34 -22.02 -5.84
N ALA A 53 5.16 -22.92 -4.88
CA ALA A 53 4.26 -24.05 -5.00
C ALA A 53 2.79 -23.61 -5.13
N HIS A 54 2.38 -22.58 -4.37
CA HIS A 54 1.05 -21.96 -4.51
C HIS A 54 0.86 -21.37 -5.92
N GLU A 55 1.79 -20.51 -6.37
CA GLU A 55 1.71 -19.89 -7.71
C GLU A 55 1.72 -20.91 -8.86
N LEU A 56 2.47 -22.00 -8.70
CA LEU A 56 2.47 -23.10 -9.68
C LEU A 56 1.22 -23.97 -9.58
N GLY A 57 0.60 -24.09 -8.41
CA GLY A 57 -0.69 -24.76 -8.20
C GLY A 57 -1.82 -24.09 -8.98
N HIS A 58 -1.79 -22.77 -9.10
CA HIS A 58 -2.71 -21.99 -9.94
C HIS A 58 -2.60 -22.30 -11.44
N LEU A 59 -1.44 -22.76 -11.92
CA LEU A 59 -1.27 -23.15 -13.34
C LEU A 59 -1.95 -24.47 -13.68
N SER A 60 -2.18 -25.36 -12.71
CA SER A 60 -2.99 -26.57 -12.93
C SER A 60 -4.49 -26.26 -13.09
N GLY A 61 -4.96 -25.12 -12.58
CA GLY A 61 -6.36 -24.67 -12.61
C GLY A 61 -6.69 -23.64 -13.70
N ASN A 62 -5.70 -23.20 -14.49
CA ASN A 62 -5.85 -22.22 -15.57
C ASN A 62 -6.23 -20.80 -15.08
N HIS A 63 -5.38 -20.20 -14.25
CA HIS A 63 -4.93 -18.79 -14.26
C HIS A 63 -4.22 -18.46 -12.93
N SER A 64 -3.02 -17.90 -12.97
CA SER A 64 -2.27 -17.47 -11.77
C SER A 64 -1.98 -15.98 -11.87
N ARG A 65 -2.54 -15.12 -11.00
CA ARG A 65 -2.03 -13.76 -10.79
C ARG A 65 -2.30 -13.30 -9.36
N PHE A 66 -1.30 -13.41 -8.50
CA PHE A 66 -1.24 -12.71 -7.22
C PHE A 66 -1.08 -11.20 -7.47
N ALA A 67 -1.83 -10.37 -6.74
CA ALA A 67 -1.77 -8.91 -6.84
C ALA A 67 -1.24 -8.31 -5.53
N GLY A 68 0.08 -8.31 -5.36
CA GLY A 68 0.79 -7.47 -4.40
C GLY A 68 1.24 -6.17 -5.07
N TRP A 69 0.29 -5.37 -5.54
CA TRP A 69 0.54 -4.14 -6.30
C TRP A 69 0.65 -2.94 -5.36
N ILE A 70 1.84 -2.67 -4.83
CA ILE A 70 2.02 -1.57 -3.86
C ILE A 70 2.88 -0.41 -4.36
N TYR A 71 3.67 -0.55 -5.44
CA TYR A 71 4.65 0.50 -5.77
C TYR A 71 4.31 1.38 -7.01
N ARG A 72 3.38 0.96 -7.87
CA ARG A 72 3.15 1.67 -9.16
C ARG A 72 2.26 2.92 -9.08
N LEU A 73 1.57 3.11 -7.96
CA LEU A 73 0.69 4.25 -7.76
C LEU A 73 1.44 5.55 -7.44
N GLY A 74 2.56 5.48 -6.70
CA GLY A 74 3.33 6.68 -6.35
C GLY A 74 3.91 7.42 -7.55
N ILE A 75 4.38 6.69 -8.58
CA ILE A 75 4.98 7.25 -9.80
C ILE A 75 3.92 7.87 -10.71
N THR A 76 2.78 7.20 -10.87
CA THR A 76 1.64 7.71 -11.66
C THR A 76 1.06 8.97 -11.01
N TRP A 77 1.14 9.07 -9.69
CA TRP A 77 0.59 10.17 -8.92
C TRP A 77 1.40 11.47 -8.99
N TYR A 78 2.74 11.41 -8.93
CA TYR A 78 3.57 12.61 -9.14
C TYR A 78 3.30 13.26 -10.51
N GLN A 79 3.05 12.45 -11.54
CA GLN A 79 2.72 12.93 -12.89
C GLN A 79 1.30 13.51 -13.00
N ILE A 80 0.36 13.06 -12.16
CA ILE A 80 -1.01 13.58 -12.09
C ILE A 80 -1.07 14.86 -11.25
N LEU A 81 -0.36 14.92 -10.12
CA LEU A 81 -0.21 16.13 -9.29
C LEU A 81 0.42 17.28 -10.07
N GLU A 82 1.44 17.03 -10.91
CA GLU A 82 2.05 18.06 -11.76
C GLU A 82 1.06 18.65 -12.78
N ARG A 83 0.14 17.83 -13.30
CA ARG A 83 -0.90 18.28 -14.24
C ARG A 83 -2.02 19.06 -13.54
N LEU A 84 -2.38 18.69 -12.33
CA LEU A 84 -3.45 19.32 -11.55
C LEU A 84 -2.99 20.59 -10.81
N GLN A 85 -1.71 20.70 -10.42
CA GLN A 85 -1.17 21.93 -9.82
C GLN A 85 -1.12 23.13 -10.79
N ARG A 86 -1.26 22.89 -12.10
CA ARG A 86 -1.45 23.97 -13.09
C ARG A 86 -2.85 24.61 -13.02
N GLU A 87 -3.82 23.95 -12.38
CA GLU A 87 -5.14 24.49 -12.11
C GLU A 87 -5.22 24.94 -10.64
N GLN A 88 -4.94 26.22 -10.41
CA GLN A 88 -5.14 27.03 -9.19
C GLN A 88 -5.26 26.31 -7.83
N GLY A 89 -4.20 26.39 -7.02
CA GLY A 89 -4.27 26.61 -5.56
C GLY A 89 -4.82 25.48 -4.68
N GLY A 90 -3.91 24.76 -3.99
CA GLY A 90 -4.22 24.07 -2.72
C GLY A 90 -4.94 22.71 -2.80
N SER A 91 -5.07 22.09 -3.98
CA SER A 91 -5.79 20.83 -4.17
C SER A 91 -5.04 19.56 -3.73
N SER A 92 -3.74 19.63 -3.38
CA SER A 92 -2.93 18.43 -3.06
C SER A 92 -3.43 17.63 -1.85
N PHE A 93 -4.05 18.30 -0.86
CA PHE A 93 -4.49 17.68 0.40
C PHE A 93 -5.66 16.69 0.22
N ILE A 94 -6.59 17.00 -0.68
CA ILE A 94 -7.81 16.21 -0.89
C ILE A 94 -7.50 14.87 -1.54
N PHE A 95 -6.45 14.86 -2.37
CA PHE A 95 -6.13 13.69 -3.17
C PHE A 95 -5.13 12.71 -2.52
N ASP A 96 -4.31 13.14 -1.56
CA ASP A 96 -3.53 12.20 -0.73
C ASP A 96 -4.45 11.24 0.03
N SER A 97 -5.64 11.73 0.37
CA SER A 97 -6.75 10.99 0.97
C SER A 97 -7.50 10.09 -0.02
N PHE A 98 -7.72 10.56 -1.25
CA PHE A 98 -8.16 9.71 -2.37
C PHE A 98 -7.18 8.57 -2.60
N PHE A 99 -5.86 8.80 -2.49
CA PHE A 99 -4.85 7.78 -2.76
C PHE A 99 -4.79 6.68 -1.71
N ASN A 100 -4.78 7.03 -0.41
CA ASN A 100 -4.87 6.05 0.69
C ASN A 100 -6.16 5.20 0.61
N TRP A 101 -7.18 5.71 -0.09
CA TRP A 101 -8.46 5.05 -0.34
C TRP A 101 -8.53 4.31 -1.70
N TYR A 102 -7.87 4.80 -2.75
CA TYR A 102 -7.88 4.24 -4.11
C TYR A 102 -6.87 3.10 -4.27
N ALA A 103 -5.77 3.12 -3.52
CA ALA A 103 -4.78 2.05 -3.46
C ALA A 103 -5.40 0.65 -3.20
N PRO A 104 -6.30 0.46 -2.22
CA PRO A 104 -6.97 -0.84 -2.05
C PRO A 104 -7.97 -1.19 -3.16
N PHE A 105 -8.49 -0.22 -3.92
CA PHE A 105 -9.51 -0.48 -4.94
C PHE A 105 -8.95 -0.98 -6.28
N PHE A 106 -7.72 -0.59 -6.63
CA PHE A 106 -7.06 -1.17 -7.82
C PHE A 106 -6.46 -2.56 -7.56
N ASN A 107 -6.22 -2.94 -6.30
CA ASN A 107 -5.92 -4.34 -5.93
C ASN A 107 -7.07 -5.29 -6.37
N ALA A 108 -8.30 -4.78 -6.48
CA ALA A 108 -9.49 -5.53 -6.89
C ALA A 108 -9.66 -5.71 -8.42
N TYR A 109 -8.82 -5.06 -9.25
CA TYR A 109 -8.83 -5.31 -10.71
C TYR A 109 -7.83 -6.40 -11.10
N SER A 110 -8.03 -7.56 -10.49
CA SER A 110 -7.57 -8.85 -11.01
C SER A 110 -8.83 -9.71 -11.17
N PHE A 111 -9.00 -10.31 -12.35
CA PHE A 111 -10.13 -11.18 -12.69
C PHE A 111 -10.56 -12.06 -11.51
N VAL A 112 -11.87 -12.14 -11.23
CA VAL A 112 -12.46 -12.96 -10.15
C VAL A 112 -11.89 -14.37 -10.23
N LEU A 113 -10.96 -14.70 -9.33
CA LEU A 113 -10.49 -16.06 -9.12
C LEU A 113 -11.58 -16.82 -8.36
N ALA A 114 -11.81 -18.09 -8.69
CA ALA A 114 -12.76 -18.89 -7.94
C ALA A 114 -12.12 -19.19 -6.57
N PRO A 115 -12.81 -18.96 -5.43
CA PRO A 115 -12.27 -19.25 -4.10
C PRO A 115 -11.77 -20.69 -3.91
N MET A 116 -12.26 -21.64 -4.73
CA MET A 116 -11.81 -23.02 -4.70
C MET A 116 -10.38 -23.20 -5.25
N ASP A 117 -9.98 -22.40 -6.24
CA ASP A 117 -8.65 -22.48 -6.86
C ASP A 117 -7.55 -22.07 -5.86
N GLU A 118 -7.85 -21.11 -5.00
CA GLU A 118 -6.97 -20.65 -3.91
C GLU A 118 -6.69 -21.75 -2.87
N TYR A 119 -7.72 -22.49 -2.44
CA TYR A 119 -7.54 -23.58 -1.49
C TYR A 119 -6.77 -24.77 -2.09
N GLU A 120 -6.95 -25.04 -3.38
CA GLU A 120 -6.16 -26.07 -4.06
C GLU A 120 -4.68 -25.68 -4.18
N ALA A 121 -4.40 -24.42 -4.50
CA ALA A 121 -3.05 -23.87 -4.52
C ALA A 121 -2.41 -23.88 -3.12
N ASP A 122 -3.15 -23.54 -2.07
CA ASP A 122 -2.69 -23.65 -0.68
C ASP A 122 -2.39 -25.09 -0.26
N ARG A 123 -3.23 -26.05 -0.68
CA ARG A 123 -2.96 -27.48 -0.47
C ARG A 123 -1.66 -27.90 -1.18
N CYS A 124 -1.46 -27.47 -2.43
CA CYS A 124 -0.21 -27.77 -3.16
C CYS A 124 1.02 -27.21 -2.44
N ALA A 125 0.93 -25.98 -1.92
CA ALA A 125 1.97 -25.38 -1.10
C ALA A 125 2.26 -26.20 0.18
N ALA A 126 1.21 -26.65 0.86
CA ALA A 126 1.33 -27.49 2.05
C ALA A 126 1.97 -28.85 1.75
N GLU A 127 1.62 -29.48 0.62
CA GLU A 127 2.19 -30.76 0.18
C GLU A 127 3.69 -30.65 -0.16
N LEU A 128 4.10 -29.55 -0.83
CA LEU A 128 5.47 -29.39 -1.34
C LEU A 128 6.45 -28.72 -0.36
N ALA A 129 5.96 -27.90 0.56
CA ALA A 129 6.77 -27.16 1.53
C ALA A 129 6.43 -27.48 2.99
N GLY A 130 5.33 -28.19 3.26
CA GLY A 130 4.81 -28.47 4.59
C GLY A 130 3.82 -27.40 5.07
N ALA A 131 2.72 -27.83 5.69
CA ALA A 131 1.64 -26.95 6.16
C ALA A 131 2.14 -25.81 7.08
N LYS A 132 3.12 -26.09 7.94
CA LYS A 132 3.73 -25.06 8.80
C LYS A 132 4.43 -23.97 7.98
N ASN A 133 5.25 -24.34 7.00
CA ASN A 133 5.99 -23.36 6.18
C ASN A 133 5.04 -22.58 5.27
N ALA A 134 3.97 -23.22 4.77
CA ALA A 134 2.92 -22.54 4.01
C ALA A 134 2.18 -21.50 4.87
N ALA A 135 1.75 -21.87 6.08
CA ALA A 135 1.09 -20.95 7.00
C ALA A 135 2.01 -19.79 7.42
N GLU A 136 3.27 -20.06 7.76
CA GLU A 136 4.24 -19.01 8.09
C GLU A 136 4.52 -18.09 6.89
N ALA A 137 4.53 -18.63 5.65
CA ALA A 137 4.67 -17.82 4.45
C ALA A 137 3.49 -16.86 4.27
N LEU A 138 2.25 -17.35 4.41
CA LEU A 138 1.05 -16.50 4.34
C LEU A 138 1.11 -15.37 5.38
N ILE A 139 1.42 -15.71 6.63
CA ILE A 139 1.52 -14.72 7.71
C ILE A 139 2.62 -13.70 7.43
N ASN A 140 3.82 -14.15 7.03
CA ASN A 140 4.93 -13.24 6.74
C ASN A 140 4.64 -12.33 5.54
N VAL A 141 4.01 -12.84 4.49
CA VAL A 141 3.62 -12.03 3.33
C VAL A 141 2.66 -10.93 3.76
N GLU A 142 1.60 -11.30 4.49
CA GLU A 142 0.58 -10.35 4.93
C GLU A 142 1.14 -9.26 5.86
N VAL A 143 1.86 -9.67 6.91
CA VAL A 143 2.41 -8.74 7.91
C VAL A 143 3.48 -7.84 7.29
N LYS A 144 4.34 -8.38 6.42
CA LYS A 144 5.42 -7.59 5.81
C LYS A 144 4.91 -6.68 4.69
N ALA A 145 3.85 -7.05 3.98
CA ALA A 145 3.19 -6.15 3.04
C ALA A 145 2.64 -4.91 3.78
N ARG A 146 1.91 -5.12 4.88
CA ARG A 146 1.41 -4.03 5.75
C ARG A 146 2.54 -3.19 6.33
N PHE A 147 3.64 -3.81 6.74
CA PHE A 147 4.84 -3.08 7.18
C PHE A 147 5.40 -2.16 6.09
N LEU A 148 5.56 -2.68 4.86
CA LEU A 148 6.09 -1.91 3.75
C LEU A 148 5.22 -0.70 3.44
N GLU A 149 3.90 -0.91 3.41
CA GLU A 149 2.89 0.12 3.10
C GLU A 149 2.73 1.15 4.22
N SER A 150 2.56 0.70 5.46
CA SER A 150 2.18 1.56 6.58
C SER A 150 3.37 2.21 7.30
N SER A 151 4.60 1.70 7.11
CA SER A 151 5.79 2.21 7.81
C SER A 151 6.94 2.51 6.86
N PHE A 152 7.45 1.50 6.15
CA PHE A 152 8.70 1.67 5.39
C PHE A 152 8.61 2.76 4.31
N TRP A 153 7.62 2.67 3.41
CA TRP A 153 7.47 3.63 2.32
C TRP A 153 7.14 5.05 2.80
N PRO A 154 6.19 5.25 3.74
CA PRO A 154 5.97 6.56 4.35
C PRO A 154 7.25 7.17 4.92
N ASP A 155 8.09 6.39 5.59
CA ASP A 155 9.33 6.90 6.19
C ASP A 155 10.43 7.20 5.16
N VAL A 156 10.44 6.50 4.02
CA VAL A 156 11.28 6.89 2.88
C VAL A 156 10.76 8.19 2.29
N LEU A 157 9.46 8.30 1.99
CA LEU A 157 8.88 9.47 1.33
C LEU A 157 8.99 10.74 2.19
N LYS A 158 8.88 10.66 3.52
CA LYS A 158 9.10 11.80 4.43
C LYS A 158 10.49 12.42 4.29
N GLN A 159 11.50 11.70 3.79
CA GLN A 159 12.85 12.23 3.61
C GLN A 159 12.92 13.35 2.57
N VAL A 160 11.91 13.45 1.69
CA VAL A 160 11.76 14.56 0.74
C VAL A 160 11.64 15.93 1.43
N GLN A 161 11.34 15.97 2.73
CA GLN A 161 11.35 17.24 3.49
C GLN A 161 12.77 17.75 3.77
N HIS A 162 13.77 16.87 3.73
CA HIS A 162 15.13 17.16 4.18
C HIS A 162 16.22 16.86 3.13
N GLN A 163 15.89 16.08 2.10
CA GLN A 163 16.85 15.64 1.08
C GLN A 163 16.33 16.00 -0.31
N ILE A 164 17.11 16.77 -1.06
CA ILE A 164 16.78 17.17 -2.43
C ILE A 164 16.85 16.00 -3.42
N GLU A 165 17.66 14.97 -3.11
CA GLU A 165 17.77 13.76 -3.92
C GLU A 165 17.08 12.58 -3.25
N PRO A 166 16.51 11.64 -4.03
CA PRO A 166 16.02 10.38 -3.50
C PRO A 166 17.16 9.56 -2.86
N PRO A 167 16.92 8.87 -1.73
CA PRO A 167 17.94 8.06 -1.07
C PRO A 167 18.53 7.00 -2.00
N ALA A 168 19.86 6.95 -2.08
CA ALA A 168 20.57 6.00 -2.95
C ALA A 168 20.55 4.54 -2.44
N THR A 169 20.01 4.30 -1.24
CA THR A 169 20.07 3.00 -0.55
C THR A 169 18.71 2.43 -0.19
N THR A 170 17.64 2.86 -0.87
CA THR A 170 16.25 2.48 -0.56
C THR A 170 16.02 0.98 -0.46
N TYR A 171 16.42 0.18 -1.46
CA TYR A 171 16.26 -1.28 -1.42
C TYR A 171 17.19 -1.96 -0.42
N THR A 172 18.41 -1.45 -0.24
CA THR A 172 19.30 -1.95 0.83
C THR A 172 18.65 -1.79 2.20
N ARG A 173 18.10 -0.60 2.47
CA ARG A 173 17.38 -0.32 3.73
C ARG A 173 16.11 -1.14 3.86
N MET A 174 15.37 -1.34 2.76
CA MET A 174 14.17 -2.20 2.74
C MET A 174 14.52 -3.63 3.16
N PHE A 175 15.59 -4.18 2.60
CA PHE A 175 16.01 -5.55 2.85
C PHE A 175 16.42 -5.76 4.30
N THR A 176 17.19 -4.82 4.86
CA THR A 176 17.49 -4.81 6.30
C THR A 176 16.21 -4.67 7.15
N ALA A 177 15.28 -3.80 6.75
CA ALA A 177 14.05 -3.59 7.50
C ALA A 177 13.15 -4.85 7.52
N LEU A 178 13.05 -5.57 6.40
CA LEU A 178 12.26 -6.80 6.25
C LEU A 178 12.77 -7.98 7.10
N GLU A 179 14.05 -8.00 7.47
CA GLU A 179 14.62 -8.98 8.40
C GLU A 179 14.06 -8.79 9.82
N THR A 180 13.85 -7.52 10.21
CA THR A 180 13.40 -7.14 11.56
C THR A 180 11.91 -6.81 11.67
N ALA A 181 11.18 -6.74 10.55
CA ALA A 181 9.78 -6.31 10.51
C ALA A 181 8.87 -7.11 11.45
N GLY A 182 9.14 -8.41 11.62
CA GLY A 182 8.40 -9.32 12.51
C GLY A 182 8.64 -9.12 14.01
N ASN A 183 9.51 -8.19 14.41
CA ASN A 183 9.82 -7.92 15.83
C ASN A 183 9.13 -6.66 16.38
N SER A 184 8.35 -5.94 15.56
CA SER A 184 7.68 -4.71 15.99
C SER A 184 6.36 -5.00 16.72
N GLU A 185 5.99 -4.17 17.69
CA GLU A 185 4.66 -4.24 18.33
C GLU A 185 3.53 -4.09 17.30
N PHE A 186 3.79 -3.36 16.22
CA PHE A 186 2.88 -3.22 15.09
C PHE A 186 2.66 -4.53 14.32
N ALA A 187 3.68 -5.40 14.21
CA ALA A 187 3.53 -6.67 13.51
C ALA A 187 2.48 -7.57 14.14
N THR A 188 2.39 -7.60 15.47
CA THR A 188 1.34 -8.34 16.18
C THR A 188 -0.04 -7.75 15.91
N LYS A 189 -0.14 -6.41 15.90
CA LYS A 189 -1.41 -5.71 15.57
C LYS A 189 -1.83 -6.00 14.12
N TRP A 190 -0.89 -5.96 13.17
CA TRP A 190 -1.15 -6.29 11.77
C TRP A 190 -1.62 -7.74 11.59
N LEU A 191 -1.01 -8.70 12.30
CA LEU A 191 -1.49 -10.09 12.28
C LEU A 191 -2.91 -10.20 12.85
N GLN A 192 -3.20 -9.55 13.98
CA GLN A 192 -4.54 -9.58 14.57
C GLN A 192 -5.59 -8.97 13.65
N GLN A 193 -5.27 -7.86 12.98
CA GLN A 193 -6.13 -7.24 11.98
C GLN A 193 -6.37 -8.18 10.80
N ALA A 194 -5.32 -8.80 10.26
CA ALA A 194 -5.43 -9.74 9.15
C ALA A 194 -6.27 -10.98 9.49
N LEU A 195 -6.16 -11.49 10.73
CA LEU A 195 -6.98 -12.62 11.21
C LEU A 195 -8.45 -12.23 11.46
N ALA A 196 -8.74 -10.96 11.71
CA ALA A 196 -10.10 -10.46 11.94
C ALA A 196 -10.87 -10.16 10.65
N GLU A 197 -10.18 -10.10 9.51
CA GLU A 197 -10.79 -9.85 8.20
C GLU A 197 -11.69 -11.01 7.76
N LYS A 198 -12.78 -10.67 7.08
CA LYS A 198 -13.78 -11.62 6.56
C LYS A 198 -13.79 -11.58 5.04
N THR A 199 -13.74 -12.75 4.43
CA THR A 199 -13.90 -12.92 2.98
C THR A 199 -15.27 -12.40 2.53
N ASN A 200 -15.26 -11.52 1.52
CA ASN A 200 -16.44 -10.95 0.88
C ASN A 200 -16.50 -11.32 -0.61
N ASN A 201 -17.69 -11.18 -1.20
CA ASN A 201 -17.92 -11.49 -2.63
C ASN A 201 -17.14 -10.60 -3.62
N ALA A 202 -16.54 -9.51 -3.15
CA ALA A 202 -15.73 -8.59 -3.95
C ALA A 202 -14.21 -8.85 -3.79
N ASP A 203 -13.82 -9.70 -2.85
CA ASP A 203 -12.42 -9.98 -2.59
C ASP A 203 -11.91 -10.96 -3.65
N THR A 204 -10.74 -10.67 -4.23
CA THR A 204 -10.14 -11.52 -5.27
C THR A 204 -9.54 -12.81 -4.70
N HIS A 205 -9.34 -12.88 -3.38
CA HIS A 205 -8.84 -14.05 -2.66
C HIS A 205 -9.55 -14.21 -1.30
N PRO A 206 -9.66 -15.44 -0.76
CA PRO A 206 -10.09 -15.66 0.61
C PRO A 206 -9.16 -14.96 1.62
N CYS A 207 -9.70 -14.52 2.75
CA CYS A 207 -8.93 -13.86 3.80
C CYS A 207 -7.91 -14.82 4.45
N LEU A 208 -6.94 -14.25 5.16
CA LEU A 208 -5.88 -15.01 5.83
C LEU A 208 -6.44 -16.13 6.74
N SER A 209 -7.50 -15.83 7.50
CA SER A 209 -8.11 -16.80 8.42
C SER A 209 -8.69 -18.03 7.71
N ASP A 210 -9.34 -17.84 6.57
CA ASP A 210 -9.92 -18.94 5.79
C ASP A 210 -8.84 -19.82 5.17
N ARG A 211 -7.80 -19.20 4.61
CA ARG A 211 -6.64 -19.92 4.03
C ARG A 211 -5.87 -20.71 5.09
N LEU A 212 -5.65 -20.14 6.27
CA LEU A 212 -5.04 -20.85 7.39
C LEU A 212 -5.92 -22.03 7.86
N THR A 213 -7.24 -21.88 7.84
CA THR A 213 -8.18 -22.98 8.15
C THR A 213 -8.01 -24.14 7.18
N ALA A 214 -7.89 -23.86 5.87
CA ALA A 214 -7.65 -24.87 4.84
C ALA A 214 -6.30 -25.60 5.03
N LEU A 215 -5.30 -24.94 5.63
CA LEU A 215 -4.02 -25.54 6.01
C LEU A 215 -4.06 -26.33 7.33
N GLY A 216 -5.23 -26.46 7.97
CA GLY A 216 -5.42 -27.21 9.22
C GLY A 216 -5.29 -26.38 10.50
N TYR A 217 -5.19 -25.06 10.40
CA TYR A 217 -5.20 -24.17 11.57
C TYR A 217 -6.65 -23.80 11.92
N SER A 218 -7.27 -24.57 12.82
CA SER A 218 -8.61 -24.26 13.31
C SER A 218 -8.69 -22.87 13.96
N GLN A 219 -9.88 -22.27 14.01
CA GLN A 219 -10.11 -20.95 14.62
C GLN A 219 -9.54 -20.84 16.05
N ALA A 220 -9.70 -21.90 16.87
CA ALA A 220 -9.14 -21.95 18.23
C ALA A 220 -7.60 -21.95 18.24
N ASN A 221 -6.96 -22.51 17.21
CA ASN A 221 -5.51 -22.48 17.05
C ASN A 221 -5.03 -21.14 16.48
N GLN A 222 -5.82 -20.50 15.62
CA GLN A 222 -5.50 -19.19 15.04
C GLN A 222 -5.41 -18.08 16.09
N GLN A 223 -6.29 -18.11 17.10
CA GLN A 223 -6.22 -17.16 18.23
C GLN A 223 -4.92 -17.26 19.04
N LYS A 224 -4.20 -18.39 18.93
CA LYS A 224 -2.92 -18.64 19.61
C LYS A 224 -1.73 -18.47 18.67
N LEU A 225 -1.95 -18.14 17.39
CA LEU A 225 -0.86 -17.91 16.46
C LEU A 225 -0.08 -16.68 16.89
N THR A 226 1.23 -16.85 16.94
CA THR A 226 2.18 -15.74 17.06
C THR A 226 2.83 -15.50 15.72
N LEU A 227 3.54 -14.39 15.61
CA LEU A 227 4.36 -14.11 14.44
C LEU A 227 5.37 -15.25 14.21
N PRO A 228 5.62 -15.62 12.93
CA PRO A 228 6.68 -16.54 12.59
C PRO A 228 8.04 -16.06 13.13
N PRO A 229 8.97 -16.98 13.41
CA PRO A 229 10.31 -16.58 13.84
C PRO A 229 10.98 -15.72 12.76
N PRO A 230 11.85 -14.76 13.16
CA PRO A 230 12.59 -13.95 12.21
C PRO A 230 13.38 -14.81 11.22
N VAL A 231 13.33 -14.41 9.94
CA VAL A 231 14.07 -15.08 8.87
C VAL A 231 15.54 -14.70 9.00
N LYS A 232 16.35 -15.63 9.52
CA LYS A 232 17.81 -15.43 9.69
C LYS A 232 18.58 -15.43 8.38
N THR A 233 18.11 -16.23 7.42
CA THR A 233 18.70 -16.29 6.08
C THR A 233 17.56 -16.34 5.08
N SER A 234 17.50 -15.31 4.24
CA SER A 234 16.43 -15.16 3.25
C SER A 234 16.59 -16.11 2.08
N ALA A 235 15.49 -16.35 1.35
CA ALA A 235 15.52 -17.10 0.10
C ALA A 235 16.41 -16.39 -0.93
N ALA A 236 16.41 -15.06 -0.96
CA ALA A 236 17.30 -14.29 -1.82
C ALA A 236 18.78 -14.57 -1.49
N GLN A 237 19.15 -14.54 -0.21
CA GLN A 237 20.53 -14.82 0.23
C GLN A 237 20.96 -16.24 -0.15
N GLN A 238 20.09 -17.24 0.05
CA GLN A 238 20.43 -18.64 -0.25
C GLN A 238 20.45 -18.97 -1.74
N LEU A 239 19.53 -18.40 -2.53
CA LEU A 239 19.34 -18.76 -3.94
C LEU A 239 20.15 -17.89 -4.91
N LEU A 240 20.34 -16.61 -4.60
CA LEU A 240 21.06 -15.68 -5.46
C LEU A 240 22.53 -15.52 -5.06
N GLY A 241 22.88 -15.87 -3.81
CA GLY A 241 24.26 -15.81 -3.31
C GLY A 241 24.90 -14.45 -3.54
N ASP A 242 26.11 -14.46 -4.11
CA ASP A 242 26.92 -13.26 -4.32
C ASP A 242 26.25 -12.23 -5.26
N VAL A 243 25.40 -12.68 -6.19
CA VAL A 243 24.71 -11.82 -7.16
C VAL A 243 23.66 -10.92 -6.49
N LEU A 244 23.20 -11.27 -5.27
CA LEU A 244 22.23 -10.46 -4.53
C LEU A 244 22.70 -9.02 -4.31
N ASN A 245 24.00 -8.81 -4.07
CA ASN A 245 24.54 -7.48 -3.83
C ASN A 245 24.47 -6.61 -5.09
N GLU A 246 24.82 -7.17 -6.24
CA GLU A 246 24.74 -6.49 -7.54
C GLU A 246 23.29 -6.17 -7.91
N LEU A 247 22.37 -7.11 -7.69
CA LEU A 247 20.93 -6.90 -7.91
C LEU A 247 20.38 -5.81 -6.98
N THR A 248 20.75 -5.82 -5.71
CA THR A 248 20.33 -4.79 -4.74
C THR A 248 20.82 -3.40 -5.18
N ALA A 249 22.07 -3.30 -5.62
CA ALA A 249 22.63 -2.05 -6.15
C ALA A 249 21.91 -1.59 -7.43
N CYS A 250 21.59 -2.52 -8.33
CA CYS A 250 20.79 -2.23 -9.53
C CYS A 250 19.41 -1.67 -9.17
N PHE A 251 18.72 -2.30 -8.22
CA PHE A 251 17.39 -1.86 -7.77
C PHE A 251 17.43 -0.48 -7.11
N ASN A 252 18.44 -0.22 -6.27
CA ASN A 252 18.68 1.11 -5.71
C ASN A 252 18.84 2.18 -6.81
N ASN A 253 19.68 1.90 -7.82
CA ASN A 253 19.94 2.83 -8.91
C ASN A 253 18.70 3.07 -9.76
N ASN A 254 17.98 2.00 -10.13
CA ASN A 254 16.75 2.09 -10.92
C ASN A 254 15.68 2.88 -10.19
N TRP A 255 15.51 2.64 -8.89
CA TRP A 255 14.57 3.38 -8.06
C TRP A 255 14.97 4.85 -7.95
N LYS A 256 16.25 5.16 -7.69
CA LYS A 256 16.75 6.53 -7.65
C LYS A 256 16.48 7.26 -8.96
N GLN A 257 16.80 6.63 -10.09
CA GLN A 257 16.62 7.21 -11.41
C GLN A 257 15.14 7.43 -11.74
N ALA A 258 14.27 6.46 -11.44
CA ALA A 258 12.83 6.58 -11.65
C ALA A 258 12.20 7.69 -10.81
N ASN A 259 12.79 8.00 -9.64
CA ASN A 259 12.26 8.99 -8.71
C ASN A 259 12.99 10.35 -8.75
N ASP A 260 14.09 10.53 -9.48
CA ASP A 260 14.92 11.75 -9.37
C ASP A 260 14.13 13.04 -9.67
N THR A 261 13.45 13.10 -10.82
CA THR A 261 12.64 14.27 -11.20
C THR A 261 11.44 14.49 -10.27
N PRO A 262 10.53 13.52 -10.05
CA PRO A 262 9.36 13.74 -9.20
C PRO A 262 9.74 14.05 -7.74
N TRP A 263 10.84 13.48 -7.24
CA TRP A 263 11.36 13.78 -5.91
C TRP A 263 11.83 15.23 -5.78
N ARG A 264 12.59 15.75 -6.76
CA ARG A 264 13.05 17.15 -6.75
C ARG A 264 11.90 18.14 -6.85
N GLN A 265 10.89 17.84 -7.66
CA GLN A 265 9.67 18.65 -7.76
C GLN A 265 8.94 18.69 -6.42
N ARG A 266 8.78 17.52 -5.78
CA ARG A 266 8.18 17.42 -4.45
C ARG A 266 8.99 18.15 -3.39
N TYR A 267 10.32 18.03 -3.41
CA TYR A 267 11.21 18.76 -2.50
C TYR A 267 10.98 20.27 -2.63
N ALA A 268 10.96 20.81 -3.85
CA ALA A 268 10.71 22.23 -4.09
C ALA A 268 9.36 22.69 -3.54
N TYR A 269 8.28 21.94 -3.83
CA TYR A 269 6.94 22.21 -3.28
C TYR A 269 6.94 22.22 -1.75
N VAL A 270 7.60 21.23 -1.13
CA VAL A 270 7.66 21.11 0.33
C VAL A 270 8.41 22.29 0.94
N GLN A 271 9.56 22.67 0.39
CA GLN A 271 10.32 23.82 0.90
C GLN A 271 9.52 25.12 0.79
N GLU A 272 8.88 25.35 -0.36
CA GLU A 272 8.03 26.53 -0.58
C GLU A 272 6.84 26.55 0.39
N SER A 273 6.15 25.41 0.55
CA SER A 273 4.98 25.29 1.42
C SER A 273 5.34 25.47 2.90
N LEU A 274 6.46 24.91 3.35
CA LEU A 274 6.96 25.10 4.71
C LEU A 274 7.35 26.56 4.97
N GLN A 275 8.03 27.21 4.02
CA GLN A 275 8.38 28.62 4.14
C GLN A 275 7.14 29.50 4.24
N LYS A 276 6.13 29.27 3.38
CA LYS A 276 4.85 29.98 3.44
C LYS A 276 4.15 29.72 4.77
N LEU A 277 4.03 28.46 5.19
CA LEU A 277 3.39 28.08 6.45
C LEU A 277 4.03 28.76 7.67
N GLN A 278 5.36 28.91 7.68
CA GLN A 278 6.09 29.60 8.75
C GLN A 278 5.81 31.11 8.79
N SER A 279 5.52 31.75 7.65
CA SER A 279 5.23 33.19 7.56
C SER A 279 3.80 33.57 7.96
N LEU A 280 2.84 32.64 7.86
CA LEU A 280 1.42 32.92 8.08
C LEU A 280 1.05 33.36 9.51
N PRO A 281 1.64 32.82 10.61
CA PRO A 281 1.34 33.26 11.96
C PRO A 281 1.64 34.75 12.20
N GLU A 282 2.80 35.25 11.73
CA GLU A 282 3.14 36.67 11.87
C GLU A 282 2.22 37.57 11.04
N LYS A 283 1.82 37.11 9.85
CA LYS A 283 0.84 37.81 9.02
C LYS A 283 -0.52 37.89 9.70
N ALA A 284 -0.99 36.79 10.29
CA ALA A 284 -2.26 36.70 11.00
C ALA A 284 -2.35 37.64 12.22
N GLN A 285 -1.21 38.00 12.82
CA GLN A 285 -1.17 38.99 13.90
C GLN A 285 -1.38 40.43 13.40
N LYS A 286 -0.99 40.73 12.16
CA LYS A 286 -1.04 42.08 11.57
C LYS A 286 -2.33 42.33 10.80
N GLN A 287 -2.88 41.30 10.17
CA GLN A 287 -4.07 41.37 9.34
C GLN A 287 -4.77 40.00 9.26
N PRO A 288 -6.09 39.96 9.04
CA PRO A 288 -6.78 38.70 8.81
C PRO A 288 -6.21 37.97 7.57
N LEU A 289 -6.09 36.65 7.67
CA LEU A 289 -5.72 35.82 6.54
C LEU A 289 -6.85 35.81 5.50
N THR A 290 -6.48 35.79 4.22
CA THR A 290 -7.45 35.53 3.15
C THR A 290 -7.99 34.10 3.25
N ASN A 291 -9.15 33.84 2.62
CA ASN A 291 -9.73 32.50 2.60
C ASN A 291 -8.75 31.45 2.05
N GLU A 292 -7.99 31.81 1.00
CA GLU A 292 -6.97 30.95 0.41
C GLU A 292 -5.80 30.70 1.37
N GLU A 293 -5.35 31.71 2.11
CA GLU A 293 -4.27 31.54 3.09
C GLU A 293 -4.69 30.71 4.29
N ALA A 294 -5.93 30.88 4.78
CA ALA A 294 -6.50 30.05 5.83
C ALA A 294 -6.60 28.59 5.38
N TRP A 295 -7.07 28.34 4.15
CA TRP A 295 -7.11 27.02 3.53
C TRP A 295 -5.72 26.40 3.42
N ASN A 296 -4.77 27.10 2.81
CA ASN A 296 -3.39 26.63 2.66
C ASN A 296 -2.72 26.35 4.02
N ARG A 297 -2.97 27.20 5.03
CA ARG A 297 -2.49 26.97 6.40
C ARG A 297 -3.01 25.65 6.97
N ALA A 298 -4.30 25.36 6.80
CA ALA A 298 -4.91 24.13 7.30
C ALA A 298 -4.34 22.90 6.57
N CYS A 299 -4.27 22.96 5.24
CA CYS A 299 -3.72 21.88 4.41
C CYS A 299 -2.25 21.58 4.72
N TRP A 300 -1.37 22.57 4.72
CA TRP A 300 0.05 22.36 5.03
C TRP A 300 0.26 21.95 6.49
N THR A 301 -0.56 22.42 7.43
CA THR A 301 -0.52 21.92 8.81
C THR A 301 -0.89 20.44 8.86
N ALA A 302 -1.91 20.02 8.11
CA ALA A 302 -2.32 18.62 8.09
C ALA A 302 -1.23 17.73 7.48
N GLU A 303 -0.64 18.20 6.38
CA GLU A 303 0.40 17.51 5.62
C GLU A 303 1.71 17.37 6.41
N PHE A 304 2.19 18.45 7.05
CA PHE A 304 3.52 18.46 7.68
C PHE A 304 3.50 18.29 9.21
N LYS A 305 2.38 18.60 9.87
CA LYS A 305 2.25 18.52 11.34
C LYS A 305 1.21 17.49 11.80
N GLY A 306 0.48 16.89 10.87
CA GLY A 306 -0.52 15.86 11.14
C GLY A 306 -1.96 16.41 11.16
N GLN A 307 -2.88 15.54 10.76
CA GLN A 307 -4.30 15.87 10.59
C GLN A 307 -4.98 16.35 11.88
N GLU A 308 -4.56 15.81 13.04
CA GLU A 308 -5.13 16.22 14.34
C GLU A 308 -4.83 17.69 14.67
N VAL A 309 -3.63 18.16 14.33
CA VAL A 309 -3.21 19.55 14.56
C VAL A 309 -3.96 20.51 13.63
N ALA A 310 -4.34 20.04 12.44
CA ALA A 310 -5.05 20.84 11.45
C ALA A 310 -6.57 20.87 11.64
N LEU A 311 -7.14 19.90 12.34
CA LEU A 311 -8.58 19.80 12.60
C LEU A 311 -9.22 21.12 13.11
N PRO A 312 -8.66 21.83 14.12
CA PRO A 312 -9.22 23.12 14.52
C PRO A 312 -9.15 24.19 13.41
N LEU A 313 -8.13 24.17 12.56
CA LEU A 313 -7.99 25.13 11.46
C LEU A 313 -9.07 24.92 10.39
N PHE A 314 -9.40 23.67 10.06
CA PHE A 314 -10.51 23.38 9.16
C PHE A 314 -11.84 23.81 9.76
N LYS A 315 -12.02 23.65 11.07
CA LYS A 315 -13.22 24.13 11.78
C LYS A 315 -13.37 25.65 11.68
N GLU A 316 -12.30 26.42 11.91
CA GLU A 316 -12.29 27.89 11.77
C GLU A 316 -12.70 28.34 10.35
N ILE A 317 -12.24 27.62 9.32
CA ILE A 317 -12.65 27.88 7.93
C ILE A 317 -14.15 27.62 7.76
N LEU A 318 -14.69 26.55 8.32
CA LEU A 318 -16.12 26.22 8.18
C LEU A 318 -17.04 27.13 9.00
N GLU A 319 -16.54 27.74 10.07
CA GLU A 319 -17.27 28.77 10.83
C GLU A 319 -17.43 30.06 10.01
N THR A 320 -16.43 30.41 9.20
CA THR A 320 -16.47 31.59 8.32
C THR A 320 -17.08 31.31 6.95
N GLN A 321 -16.93 30.09 6.44
CA GLN A 321 -17.36 29.64 5.12
C GLN A 321 -18.04 28.25 5.21
N PRO A 322 -19.30 28.17 5.68
CA PRO A 322 -19.97 26.89 5.90
C PRO A 322 -20.13 26.01 4.65
N SER A 323 -20.11 26.61 3.46
CA SER A 323 -20.24 25.94 2.16
C SER A 323 -18.90 25.61 1.49
N HIS A 324 -17.76 25.84 2.16
CA HIS A 324 -16.45 25.52 1.58
C HIS A 324 -16.33 24.00 1.38
N ALA A 325 -16.44 23.54 0.13
CA ALA A 325 -16.56 22.12 -0.21
C ALA A 325 -15.34 21.32 0.26
N ALA A 326 -14.14 21.79 -0.09
CA ALA A 326 -12.89 21.13 0.27
C ALA A 326 -12.63 21.06 1.79
N ALA A 327 -12.96 22.09 2.55
CA ALA A 327 -12.85 22.09 4.01
C ALA A 327 -13.87 21.16 4.67
N ASN A 328 -15.10 21.10 4.15
CA ASN A 328 -16.10 20.14 4.61
C ASN A 328 -15.63 18.70 4.35
N TYR A 329 -15.04 18.44 3.18
CA TYR A 329 -14.48 17.13 2.84
C TYR A 329 -13.33 16.76 3.77
N ALA A 330 -12.32 17.62 3.88
CA ALA A 330 -11.14 17.47 4.73
C ALA A 330 -11.51 17.22 6.20
N PHE A 331 -12.34 18.09 6.77
CA PHE A 331 -12.80 18.00 8.15
C PHE A 331 -13.63 16.74 8.37
N GLY A 332 -14.57 16.47 7.46
CA GLY A 332 -15.44 15.29 7.55
C GLY A 332 -14.65 13.99 7.54
N GLN A 333 -13.64 13.89 6.69
CA GLN A 333 -12.81 12.71 6.61
C GLN A 333 -12.03 12.45 7.91
N ILE A 334 -11.41 13.49 8.50
CA ILE A 334 -10.66 13.34 9.75
C ILE A 334 -11.60 12.91 10.89
N LEU A 335 -12.84 13.40 10.90
CA LEU A 335 -13.86 12.97 11.87
C LEU A 335 -14.28 11.51 11.66
N LEU A 336 -14.48 11.07 10.41
CA LEU A 336 -14.83 9.67 10.12
C LEU A 336 -13.72 8.69 10.53
N GLN A 337 -12.45 9.07 10.38
CA GLN A 337 -11.32 8.27 10.89
C GLN A 337 -11.30 8.14 12.41
N LYS A 338 -11.98 9.04 13.11
CA LYS A 338 -12.18 9.03 14.58
C LYS A 338 -13.54 8.46 14.99
N ASP A 339 -14.24 7.80 14.06
CA ASP A 339 -15.58 7.23 14.22
C ASP A 339 -16.68 8.26 14.59
N ASP A 340 -16.44 9.55 14.34
CA ASP A 340 -17.39 10.64 14.60
C ASP A 340 -18.33 10.83 13.39
N GLU A 341 -19.62 10.58 13.62
CA GLU A 341 -20.68 10.64 12.60
C GLU A 341 -20.96 12.04 12.08
N ILE A 342 -20.53 13.09 12.79
CA ILE A 342 -20.56 14.46 12.27
C ILE A 342 -19.79 14.53 10.95
N GLY A 343 -18.78 13.67 10.77
CA GLY A 343 -18.04 13.53 9.53
C GLY A 343 -18.92 13.24 8.32
N ILE A 344 -19.97 12.43 8.45
CA ILE A 344 -20.91 12.10 7.36
C ILE A 344 -21.59 13.37 6.84
N VAL A 345 -22.10 14.19 7.76
CA VAL A 345 -22.78 15.44 7.43
C VAL A 345 -21.85 16.41 6.69
N CYS A 346 -20.58 16.47 7.11
CA CYS A 346 -19.57 17.28 6.46
C CYS A 346 -19.26 16.77 5.03
N ILE A 347 -19.08 15.45 4.86
CA ILE A 347 -18.87 14.85 3.53
C ILE A 347 -20.08 15.12 2.61
N GLU A 348 -21.32 14.94 3.09
CA GLU A 348 -22.52 15.23 2.30
C GLU A 348 -22.61 16.71 1.86
N LYS A 349 -22.18 17.64 2.71
CA LYS A 349 -22.10 19.07 2.35
C LYS A 349 -21.09 19.31 1.22
N ALA A 350 -19.94 18.63 1.26
CA ALA A 350 -18.96 18.71 0.20
C ALA A 350 -19.53 18.18 -1.13
N MET A 351 -20.18 17.02 -1.09
CA MET A 351 -20.84 16.39 -2.26
C MET A 351 -21.93 17.28 -2.88
N LYS A 352 -22.75 17.93 -2.03
CA LYS A 352 -23.78 18.88 -2.49
C LYS A 352 -23.19 20.12 -3.13
N SER A 353 -22.00 20.53 -2.70
CA SER A 353 -21.35 21.78 -3.15
C SER A 353 -20.54 21.59 -4.42
N GLN A 354 -19.87 20.45 -4.59
CA GLN A 354 -19.06 20.13 -5.77
C GLN A 354 -19.27 18.67 -6.19
N PRO A 355 -19.69 18.39 -7.44
CA PRO A 355 -19.92 17.04 -7.95
C PRO A 355 -18.71 16.10 -7.86
N ASP A 356 -17.50 16.64 -7.92
CA ASP A 356 -16.26 15.86 -7.89
C ASP A 356 -16.11 15.05 -6.61
N TYR A 357 -16.72 15.48 -5.49
CA TYR A 357 -16.70 14.74 -4.22
C TYR A 357 -17.78 13.66 -4.12
N VAL A 358 -18.73 13.55 -5.07
CA VAL A 358 -19.89 12.66 -4.92
C VAL A 358 -19.48 11.20 -4.84
N ILE A 359 -18.60 10.77 -5.75
CA ILE A 359 -18.13 9.38 -5.78
C ILE A 359 -17.35 9.08 -4.50
N ASP A 360 -16.30 9.85 -4.24
CA ASP A 360 -15.41 9.64 -3.10
C ASP A 360 -16.14 9.76 -1.75
N GLY A 361 -17.05 10.74 -1.64
CA GLY A 361 -17.84 10.98 -0.45
C GLY A 361 -18.80 9.84 -0.13
N CYS A 362 -19.53 9.32 -1.14
CA CYS A 362 -20.37 8.13 -0.97
C CYS A 362 -19.57 6.93 -0.46
N TYR A 363 -18.35 6.74 -0.98
CA TYR A 363 -17.49 5.62 -0.56
C TYR A 363 -16.97 5.79 0.87
N LEU A 364 -16.48 6.97 1.26
CA LEU A 364 -16.03 7.24 2.63
C LEU A 364 -17.14 6.95 3.65
N ILE A 365 -18.36 7.41 3.35
CA ILE A 365 -19.53 7.20 4.19
C ILE A 365 -19.86 5.69 4.28
N TYR A 366 -19.86 4.97 3.16
CA TYR A 366 -20.13 3.52 3.14
C TYR A 366 -19.14 2.72 4.00
N PHE A 367 -17.84 2.98 3.89
CA PHE A 367 -16.82 2.26 4.66
C PHE A 367 -16.89 2.54 6.16
N CYS A 368 -17.13 3.80 6.55
CA CYS A 368 -17.34 4.13 7.96
C CYS A 368 -18.54 3.36 8.54
N MET A 369 -19.65 3.26 7.79
CA MET A 369 -20.81 2.47 8.21
C MET A 369 -20.55 0.96 8.21
N LYS A 370 -19.68 0.45 7.32
CA LYS A 370 -19.31 -0.97 7.26
C LYS A 370 -18.51 -1.40 8.48
N ASN A 371 -17.54 -0.61 8.91
CA ASN A 371 -16.66 -0.94 10.05
C ASN A 371 -17.38 -0.92 11.41
N LYS A 372 -18.61 -0.37 11.47
CA LYS A 372 -19.46 -0.35 12.68
C LYS A 372 -20.32 -1.62 12.86
N LYS A 373 -20.35 -2.54 11.90
CA LYS A 373 -21.07 -3.82 11.97
C LYS A 373 -20.12 -4.99 12.14
#